data_AF-A0A1T3NIV4-F1
#
_entry.id   AF-A0A1T3NIV4-F1
#
_cell.length_a   1.000
_cell.length_b   1.000
_cell.length_c   1.000
_cell.angle_alpha   90.00
_cell.angle_beta   90.00
_cell.angle_gamma   90.00
#
_symmetry.space_group_name_H-M   'P 1'
#
loop_
_entity.id
_entity.type
_entity.pdbx_description
1 polymer ?
#
loop_
_entity_poly.entity_id
_entity_poly.type
_entity_poly.pdbx_seq_one_letter_code
_entity_poly.pdbx_strand_id
1 'polypeptide(L)'
;MVPTVYAELPAGDPLRKGLPALIEGLRARLAHPGLLLPGGTAAGDVTDDLRARFGPEPYVGPEPLTAPAFDDGLTVAIGAPPPSFHGRYKSWAQLCFRPALLDVDAERTKRLTDGRGFVGTDVPTYVRRIRSDYFTRVVERVRCGALPVGTYEANPAASVPELVDRVAASLTLPPDAAALYLQLLTLEAPTDRGVRTWNGWTATRHRKAATALVDAGLAVPDKRSRARRGIFLPGPWAEADRPGFHPMETWKAIFLGIRLGPKRTIHYRATFDRTLPELFTDAWQRVERGHGPG
;
A
#
# COMPACT_ATOMS: atom_id res chain seq x y z
N MET A 1 -0.72 5.57 4.91
CA MET A 1 -1.32 6.92 5.04
C MET A 1 -1.54 7.58 3.68
N VAL A 2 -0.51 7.75 2.83
CA VAL A 2 -0.67 8.42 1.52
C VAL A 2 -1.71 7.77 0.59
N PRO A 3 -1.76 6.42 0.42
CA PRO A 3 -2.82 5.80 -0.38
C PRO A 3 -4.23 6.08 0.14
N THR A 4 -4.38 6.19 1.47
CA THR A 4 -5.66 6.54 2.12
C THR A 4 -6.05 7.99 1.85
N VAL A 5 -5.12 8.95 1.98
CA VAL A 5 -5.39 10.37 1.67
C VAL A 5 -5.76 10.56 0.18
N TYR A 6 -5.08 9.83 -0.71
CA TYR A 6 -5.37 9.85 -2.14
C TYR A 6 -6.73 9.24 -2.51
N ALA A 7 -7.20 8.20 -1.80
CA ALA A 7 -8.45 7.52 -2.14
C ALA A 7 -9.67 8.08 -1.40
N GLU A 8 -9.51 8.44 -0.12
CA GLU A 8 -10.62 8.70 0.81
C GLU A 8 -10.94 10.19 0.99
N LEU A 9 -10.10 11.10 0.50
CA LEU A 9 -10.36 12.54 0.55
C LEU A 9 -10.75 13.08 -0.84
N PRO A 10 -11.76 13.97 -0.89
CA PRO A 10 -12.21 14.52 -2.16
C PRO A 10 -11.19 15.52 -2.74
N ALA A 11 -11.27 15.76 -4.04
CA ALA A 11 -10.57 16.87 -4.67
C ALA A 11 -10.95 18.20 -4.00
N GLY A 12 -9.96 19.07 -3.81
CA GLY A 12 -10.11 20.33 -3.07
C GLY A 12 -9.82 20.23 -1.56
N ASP A 13 -9.72 19.02 -0.99
CA ASP A 13 -9.33 18.85 0.41
C ASP A 13 -7.88 19.35 0.66
N PRO A 14 -7.62 20.15 1.72
CA PRO A 14 -6.28 20.68 2.01
C PRO A 14 -5.19 19.61 2.19
N LEU A 15 -5.52 18.47 2.82
CA LEU A 15 -4.57 17.38 3.03
C LEU A 15 -4.25 16.68 1.70
N ARG A 16 -5.26 16.49 0.84
CA ARG A 16 -5.05 15.96 -0.51
C ARG A 16 -4.18 16.91 -1.34
N LYS A 17 -4.44 18.22 -1.28
CA LYS A 17 -3.67 19.26 -1.98
C LYS A 17 -2.20 19.30 -1.53
N GLY A 18 -1.92 18.99 -0.26
CA GLY A 18 -0.56 18.92 0.29
C GLY A 18 0.26 17.68 -0.11
N LEU A 19 -0.36 16.65 -0.71
CA LEU A 19 0.32 15.39 -1.02
C LEU A 19 1.57 15.55 -1.91
N PRO A 20 1.55 16.34 -3.00
CA PRO A 20 2.74 16.58 -3.82
C PRO A 20 3.93 17.09 -3.01
N ALA A 21 3.73 18.15 -2.23
CA ALA A 21 4.79 18.75 -1.42
C ALA A 21 5.30 17.80 -0.35
N LEU A 22 4.41 17.01 0.27
CA LEU A 22 4.79 15.98 1.24
C LEU A 22 5.68 14.91 0.61
N ILE A 23 5.29 14.36 -0.54
CA ILE A 23 6.05 13.30 -1.22
C ILE A 23 7.41 13.83 -1.68
N GLU A 24 7.46 15.04 -2.23
CA GLU A 24 8.71 15.68 -2.68
C GLU A 24 9.63 15.98 -1.49
N GLY A 25 9.10 16.53 -0.40
CA GLY A 25 9.85 16.77 0.83
C GLY A 25 10.40 15.48 1.43
N LEU A 26 9.61 14.40 1.45
CA LEU A 26 10.07 13.09 1.89
C LEU A 26 11.18 12.55 0.97
N ARG A 27 11.03 12.65 -0.36
CA ARG A 27 12.07 12.22 -1.32
C ARG A 27 13.36 13.03 -1.15
N ALA A 28 13.27 14.35 -0.99
CA ALA A 28 14.41 15.21 -0.73
C ALA A 28 15.11 14.83 0.58
N ARG A 29 14.34 14.58 1.65
CA ARG A 29 14.90 14.12 2.93
C ARG A 29 15.58 12.76 2.80
N LEU A 30 14.97 11.82 2.08
CA LEU A 30 15.54 10.50 1.81
C LEU A 30 16.78 10.54 0.91
N ALA A 31 16.99 11.60 0.14
CA ALA A 31 18.19 11.81 -0.67
C ALA A 31 19.35 12.45 0.12
N HIS A 32 19.09 12.91 1.35
CA HIS A 32 20.11 13.56 2.17
C HIS A 32 21.20 12.54 2.60
N PRO A 33 22.49 12.77 2.30
CA PRO A 33 23.56 11.79 2.53
C PRO A 33 23.80 11.50 4.02
N GLY A 34 23.55 12.48 4.89
CA GLY A 34 23.68 12.32 6.34
C GLY A 34 22.44 11.75 7.05
N LEU A 35 21.37 11.39 6.34
CA LEU A 35 20.19 10.78 6.98
C LEU A 35 20.48 9.31 7.29
N LEU A 36 20.26 8.90 8.54
CA LEU A 36 20.23 7.51 8.96
C LEU A 36 18.81 7.10 9.34
N LEU A 37 18.37 5.94 8.86
CA LEU A 37 17.09 5.33 9.22
C LEU A 37 17.32 3.94 9.83
N PRO A 38 16.44 3.48 10.73
CA PRO A 38 16.55 2.13 11.29
C PRO A 38 16.39 1.08 10.17
N GLY A 39 17.36 0.17 10.08
CA GLY A 39 17.36 -0.97 9.16
C GLY A 39 16.88 -2.26 9.83
N GLY A 40 17.14 -2.42 11.14
CA GLY A 40 16.75 -3.59 11.90
C GLY A 40 17.69 -3.85 13.08
N THR A 41 17.58 -5.04 13.65
CA THR A 41 18.42 -5.47 14.77
C THR A 41 19.02 -6.85 14.51
N ALA A 42 20.26 -7.07 14.94
CA ALA A 42 20.97 -8.35 14.84
C ALA A 42 20.92 -9.11 16.17
N ALA A 43 20.58 -10.40 16.15
CA ALA A 43 20.67 -11.26 17.33
C ALA A 43 22.15 -11.52 17.73
N GLY A 44 22.39 -11.68 19.05
CA GLY A 44 23.57 -11.17 19.76
C GLY A 44 24.95 -11.88 19.71
N ASP A 45 25.83 -11.32 20.57
CA ASP A 45 27.27 -11.58 20.83
C ASP A 45 28.28 -11.26 19.72
N VAL A 46 28.09 -10.11 19.08
CA VAL A 46 28.83 -9.77 17.88
C VAL A 46 29.34 -8.33 17.88
N THR A 47 30.58 -8.13 18.31
CA THR A 47 31.37 -6.99 17.83
C THR A 47 32.24 -7.42 16.65
N ASP A 48 32.75 -8.67 16.67
CA ASP A 48 33.67 -9.19 15.66
C ASP A 48 33.00 -9.60 14.34
N ASP A 49 31.80 -10.21 14.36
CA ASP A 49 31.01 -10.48 13.13
C ASP A 49 30.40 -9.20 12.50
N LEU A 50 30.21 -8.10 13.25
CA LEU A 50 29.83 -6.81 12.66
C LEU A 50 30.98 -6.21 11.87
N ARG A 51 32.19 -6.20 12.45
CA ARG A 51 33.40 -5.74 11.76
C ARG A 51 33.69 -6.58 10.51
N ALA A 52 33.56 -7.90 10.59
CA ALA A 52 33.77 -8.78 9.45
C ALA A 52 32.75 -8.53 8.32
N ARG A 53 31.49 -8.23 8.68
CA ARG A 53 30.38 -8.11 7.72
C ARG A 53 30.20 -6.71 7.13
N PHE A 54 30.44 -5.66 7.92
CA PHE A 54 30.28 -4.25 7.52
C PHE A 54 31.62 -3.53 7.39
N GLY A 55 32.74 -4.23 7.59
CA GLY A 55 34.07 -3.67 7.43
C GLY A 55 34.62 -3.02 8.70
N PRO A 56 35.91 -2.66 8.69
CA PRO A 56 36.61 -2.15 9.87
C PRO A 56 36.43 -0.66 10.12
N GLU A 57 35.86 0.08 9.17
CA GLU A 57 35.77 1.53 9.23
C GLU A 57 34.83 1.96 10.37
N PRO A 58 35.32 2.76 11.34
CA PRO A 58 34.47 3.26 12.41
C PRO A 58 33.48 4.30 11.86
N TYR A 59 32.27 4.34 12.41
CA TYR A 59 31.32 5.39 12.09
C TYR A 59 31.81 6.75 12.63
N VAL A 60 31.91 7.74 11.74
CA VAL A 60 32.22 9.13 12.09
C VAL A 60 30.99 9.98 11.79
N GLY A 61 30.21 10.25 12.83
CA GLY A 61 28.98 11.04 12.74
C GLY A 61 29.03 12.34 13.54
N PRO A 62 28.04 13.23 13.35
CA PRO A 62 27.93 14.47 14.13
C PRO A 62 27.66 14.20 15.62
N GLU A 63 27.12 13.04 15.97
CA GLU A 63 26.88 12.61 17.34
C GLU A 63 27.76 11.40 17.67
N PRO A 64 28.54 11.44 18.77
CA PRO A 64 29.33 10.31 19.21
C PRO A 64 28.41 9.20 19.71
N LEU A 65 28.67 7.95 19.28
CA LEU A 65 27.93 6.78 19.75
C LEU A 65 28.57 6.20 21.01
N THR A 66 27.74 5.69 21.91
CA THR A 66 28.18 5.07 23.17
C THR A 66 28.66 3.61 23.01
N ALA A 67 28.53 3.05 21.81
CA ALA A 67 28.96 1.70 21.46
C ALA A 67 29.81 1.71 20.18
N PRO A 68 30.74 0.75 19.98
CA PRO A 68 31.48 0.62 18.74
C PRO A 68 30.52 0.52 17.56
N ALA A 69 30.79 1.27 16.49
CA ALA A 69 29.98 1.26 15.30
C ALA A 69 30.84 1.15 14.05
N PHE A 70 30.40 0.34 13.10
CA PHE A 70 31.07 0.07 11.84
C PHE A 70 30.25 0.59 10.67
N ASP A 71 30.91 1.17 9.67
CA ASP A 71 30.26 1.86 8.57
C ASP A 71 30.74 1.28 7.23
N ASP A 72 29.84 0.67 6.47
CA ASP A 72 30.13 0.18 5.11
C ASP A 72 29.72 1.18 4.03
N GLY A 73 29.46 2.43 4.40
CA GLY A 73 28.90 3.48 3.58
C GLY A 73 27.38 3.42 3.50
N LEU A 74 26.78 2.25 3.24
CA LEU A 74 25.32 2.11 3.25
C LEU A 74 24.78 1.96 4.67
N THR A 75 25.39 1.09 5.45
CA THR A 75 24.90 0.61 6.74
C THR A 75 25.85 1.02 7.84
N VAL A 76 25.28 1.56 8.92
CA VAL A 76 25.96 1.80 10.19
C VAL A 76 25.50 0.73 11.16
N ALA A 77 26.40 -0.19 11.49
CA ALA A 77 26.16 -1.28 12.44
C ALA A 77 26.67 -0.87 13.82
N ILE A 78 25.76 -0.66 14.75
CA ILE A 78 26.03 -0.20 16.11
C ILE A 78 26.01 -1.41 17.04
N GLY A 79 27.11 -1.63 17.75
CA GLY A 79 27.25 -2.70 18.73
C GLY A 79 26.18 -2.63 19.82
N ALA A 80 25.87 -3.79 20.40
CA ALA A 80 24.88 -3.88 21.45
C ALA A 80 25.32 -3.06 22.69
N PRO A 81 24.41 -2.32 23.36
CA PRO A 81 24.76 -1.64 24.59
C PRO A 81 25.14 -2.65 25.69
N PRO A 82 26.01 -2.26 26.65
CA PRO A 82 26.35 -3.13 27.76
C PRO A 82 25.09 -3.57 28.53
N PRO A 83 25.06 -4.82 29.02
CA PRO A 83 23.88 -5.35 29.70
C PRO A 83 23.54 -4.50 30.94
N SER A 84 22.28 -4.10 31.07
CA SER A 84 21.80 -3.46 32.29
C SER A 84 21.66 -4.49 33.41
N PHE A 85 21.95 -4.08 34.65
CA PHE A 85 22.04 -4.92 35.86
C PHE A 85 20.77 -5.77 36.17
N HIS A 86 19.66 -5.55 35.44
CA HIS A 86 18.36 -6.21 35.64
C HIS A 86 17.84 -6.97 34.38
N GLY A 87 18.61 -7.05 33.29
CA GLY A 87 18.09 -7.47 31.99
C GLY A 87 18.05 -8.98 31.75
N ARG A 88 16.86 -9.59 31.78
CA ARG A 88 16.58 -10.95 31.26
C ARG A 88 16.67 -11.08 29.72
N TYR A 89 17.08 -10.04 28.99
CA TYR A 89 17.06 -9.97 27.53
C TYR A 89 18.47 -9.71 26.97
N LYS A 90 18.91 -10.52 26.00
CA LYS A 90 20.17 -10.32 25.25
C LYS A 90 20.12 -8.97 24.53
N SER A 91 21.14 -8.13 24.69
CA SER A 91 21.26 -6.87 23.94
C SER A 91 21.58 -7.19 22.46
N TRP A 92 20.89 -6.52 21.54
CA TRP A 92 21.01 -6.75 20.10
C TRP A 92 21.74 -5.57 19.45
N ALA A 93 22.56 -5.86 18.44
CA ALA A 93 23.16 -4.81 17.63
C ALA A 93 22.08 -4.10 16.82
N GLN A 94 22.24 -2.79 16.63
CA GLN A 94 21.32 -1.98 15.84
C GLN A 94 21.92 -1.70 14.46
N LEU A 95 21.11 -1.87 13.42
CA LEU A 95 21.47 -1.42 12.09
C LEU A 95 20.73 -0.13 11.77
N CYS A 96 21.48 0.87 11.34
CA CYS A 96 20.95 2.02 10.62
C CYS A 96 21.46 1.99 9.18
N PHE A 97 20.75 2.62 8.25
CA PHE A 97 21.20 2.73 6.86
C PHE A 97 20.96 4.12 6.29
N ARG A 98 21.78 4.49 5.31
CA ARG A 98 21.65 5.70 4.52
C ARG A 98 20.71 5.45 3.35
N PRO A 99 19.48 5.98 3.36
CA PRO A 99 18.56 5.75 2.26
C PRO A 99 19.12 6.27 0.94
N ALA A 100 19.91 7.35 0.94
CA ALA A 100 20.55 7.90 -0.27
C ALA A 100 21.44 6.90 -1.02
N LEU A 101 21.96 5.86 -0.33
CA LEU A 101 22.83 4.84 -0.89
C LEU A 101 22.13 3.48 -1.06
N LEU A 102 20.86 3.38 -0.65
CA LEU A 102 20.07 2.15 -0.81
C LEU A 102 19.91 1.83 -2.30
N ASP A 103 20.18 0.57 -2.68
CA ASP A 103 20.12 0.05 -4.05
C ASP A 103 21.21 0.62 -5.01
N VAL A 104 22.16 1.42 -4.52
CA VAL A 104 23.33 1.87 -5.31
C VAL A 104 24.35 0.74 -5.49
N ASP A 105 24.60 -0.01 -4.41
CA ASP A 105 25.44 -1.21 -4.41
C ASP A 105 24.59 -2.42 -4.02
N ALA A 106 24.51 -3.40 -4.93
CA ALA A 106 23.66 -4.58 -4.77
C ALA A 106 24.13 -5.49 -3.61
N GLU A 107 25.44 -5.62 -3.39
CA GLU A 107 25.98 -6.49 -2.34
C GLU A 107 25.81 -5.85 -0.96
N ARG A 108 26.03 -4.54 -0.82
CA ARG A 108 25.74 -3.80 0.42
C ARG A 108 24.25 -3.88 0.76
N THR A 109 23.40 -3.67 -0.25
CA THR A 109 21.95 -3.76 -0.09
C THR A 109 21.52 -5.17 0.34
N LYS A 110 22.08 -6.20 -0.31
CA LYS A 110 21.82 -7.59 0.05
C LYS A 110 22.21 -7.88 1.49
N ARG A 111 23.38 -7.41 1.96
CA ARG A 111 23.80 -7.59 3.36
C ARG A 111 22.86 -6.94 4.38
N LEU A 112 22.34 -5.74 4.06
CA LEU A 112 21.35 -5.04 4.89
C LEU A 112 20.01 -5.79 4.93
N THR A 113 19.60 -6.41 3.82
CA THR A 113 18.29 -7.06 3.69
C THR A 113 18.30 -8.58 3.90
N ASP A 114 19.47 -9.20 4.10
CA ASP A 114 19.56 -10.65 4.33
C ASP A 114 18.96 -10.98 5.71
N GLY A 115 17.80 -11.65 5.70
CA GLY A 115 17.05 -12.04 6.90
C GLY A 115 17.74 -13.11 7.76
N ARG A 116 18.91 -13.62 7.36
CA ARG A 116 19.71 -14.53 8.18
C ARG A 116 20.46 -13.73 9.26
N GLY A 117 19.91 -13.71 10.46
CA GLY A 117 20.51 -13.12 11.67
C GLY A 117 19.98 -11.74 12.06
N PHE A 118 19.15 -11.13 11.21
CA PHE A 118 18.58 -9.80 11.42
C PHE A 118 17.05 -9.84 11.45
N VAL A 119 16.47 -9.26 12.49
CA VAL A 119 15.06 -8.89 12.50
C VAL A 119 14.97 -7.50 11.89
N GLY A 120 14.71 -7.48 10.58
CA GLY A 120 14.58 -6.25 9.80
C GLY A 120 13.32 -5.47 10.15
N THR A 121 13.37 -4.16 9.94
CA THR A 121 12.16 -3.32 9.86
C THR A 121 11.72 -3.22 8.40
N ASP A 122 10.43 -3.00 8.13
CA ASP A 122 9.93 -2.77 6.76
C ASP A 122 10.38 -1.41 6.14
N VAL A 123 11.31 -0.71 6.78
CA VAL A 123 11.72 0.65 6.43
C VAL A 123 12.41 0.73 5.06
N PRO A 124 13.37 -0.15 4.68
CA PRO A 124 13.92 -0.14 3.31
C PRO A 124 12.83 -0.34 2.26
N THR A 125 11.84 -1.20 2.53
CA THR A 125 10.67 -1.40 1.66
C THR A 125 9.85 -0.13 1.51
N TYR A 126 9.59 0.61 2.60
CA TYR A 126 8.89 1.89 2.54
C TYR A 126 9.69 2.99 1.82
N VAL A 127 11.02 3.02 1.96
CA VAL A 127 11.89 3.95 1.23
C VAL A 127 11.80 3.71 -0.27
N ARG A 128 11.97 2.46 -0.72
CA ARG A 128 11.79 2.07 -2.13
C ARG A 128 10.41 2.44 -2.62
N ARG A 129 9.40 2.20 -1.78
CA ARG A 129 8.02 2.52 -2.10
C ARG A 129 7.83 4.02 -2.31
N ILE A 130 8.31 4.90 -1.44
CA ILE A 130 8.24 6.37 -1.58
C ILE A 130 8.93 6.86 -2.87
N ARG A 131 10.02 6.19 -3.25
CA ARG A 131 10.77 6.50 -4.48
C ARG A 131 10.16 5.93 -5.76
N SER A 132 9.27 4.95 -5.65
CA SER A 132 8.67 4.27 -6.81
C SER A 132 7.82 5.20 -7.68
N ASP A 133 7.66 4.80 -8.94
CA ASP A 133 6.83 5.49 -9.94
C ASP A 133 5.37 5.62 -9.53
N TYR A 134 4.87 4.73 -8.65
CA TYR A 134 3.53 4.85 -8.11
C TYR A 134 3.29 6.22 -7.47
N PHE A 135 4.22 6.71 -6.63
CA PHE A 135 4.04 8.03 -6.03
C PHE A 135 4.27 9.15 -7.02
N THR A 136 5.09 8.95 -8.05
CA THR A 136 5.23 9.92 -9.14
C THR A 136 3.87 10.09 -9.85
N ARG A 137 3.21 8.99 -10.22
CA ARG A 137 1.87 8.99 -10.82
C ARG A 137 0.80 9.58 -9.91
N VAL A 138 0.84 9.30 -8.60
CA VAL A 138 -0.08 9.93 -7.62
C VAL A 138 0.13 11.44 -7.57
N VAL A 139 1.38 11.92 -7.55
CA VAL A 139 1.69 13.35 -7.55
C VAL A 139 1.18 14.02 -8.83
N GLU A 140 1.47 13.42 -9.99
CA GLU A 140 0.99 13.92 -11.29
C GLU A 140 -0.53 13.97 -11.34
N ARG A 141 -1.21 12.91 -10.87
CA ARG A 141 -2.68 12.83 -10.82
C ARG A 141 -3.29 13.89 -9.91
N VAL A 142 -2.67 14.18 -8.76
CA VAL A 142 -3.16 15.25 -7.88
C VAL A 142 -2.92 16.63 -8.50
N ARG A 143 -1.77 16.84 -9.17
CA ARG A 143 -1.41 18.11 -9.81
C ARG A 143 -2.24 18.44 -11.04
N CYS A 144 -2.56 17.46 -11.87
CA CYS A 144 -3.31 17.71 -13.11
C CYS A 144 -4.73 18.20 -12.85
N GLY A 145 -5.26 18.01 -11.63
CA GLY A 145 -6.58 18.52 -11.26
C GLY A 145 -7.73 17.88 -12.05
N ALA A 146 -7.49 16.71 -12.64
CA ALA A 146 -8.47 16.02 -13.49
C ALA A 146 -9.76 15.61 -12.74
N LEU A 147 -9.72 15.57 -11.41
CA LEU A 147 -10.85 15.22 -10.57
C LEU A 147 -11.60 16.47 -10.10
N PRO A 148 -12.90 16.64 -10.43
CA PRO A 148 -13.69 17.81 -10.02
C PRO A 148 -13.74 18.00 -8.50
N VAL A 149 -13.72 19.24 -8.02
CA VAL A 149 -13.76 19.57 -6.58
C VAL A 149 -14.97 18.93 -5.90
N GLY A 150 -14.76 18.36 -4.72
CA GLY A 150 -15.78 17.65 -3.95
C GLY A 150 -16.01 16.19 -4.38
N THR A 151 -15.39 15.74 -5.47
CA THR A 151 -15.49 14.34 -5.93
C THR A 151 -14.29 13.50 -5.50
N TYR A 152 -14.41 12.19 -5.57
CA TYR A 152 -13.43 11.21 -5.06
C TYR A 152 -12.82 10.39 -6.18
N GLU A 153 -11.54 10.03 -6.07
CA GLU A 153 -10.93 9.09 -7.03
C GLU A 153 -11.64 7.74 -7.02
N ALA A 154 -12.23 7.37 -5.88
CA ALA A 154 -13.04 6.17 -5.73
C ALA A 154 -14.36 6.20 -6.51
N ASN A 155 -14.78 7.32 -7.11
CA ASN A 155 -15.95 7.44 -7.99
C ASN A 155 -15.52 7.34 -9.47
N PRO A 156 -15.73 6.20 -10.15
CA PRO A 156 -15.34 6.03 -11.55
C PRO A 156 -16.02 7.02 -12.50
N ALA A 157 -17.25 7.45 -12.21
CA ALA A 157 -17.95 8.42 -13.04
C ALA A 157 -17.31 9.82 -12.99
N ALA A 158 -16.49 10.10 -11.98
CA ALA A 158 -15.69 11.32 -11.90
C ALA A 158 -14.24 11.11 -12.33
N SER A 159 -13.65 9.97 -11.97
CA SER A 159 -12.21 9.74 -12.16
C SER A 159 -11.85 9.13 -13.53
N VAL A 160 -12.76 8.36 -14.14
CA VAL A 160 -12.62 7.67 -15.44
C VAL A 160 -13.98 7.56 -16.18
N PRO A 161 -14.68 8.68 -16.48
CA PRO A 161 -16.04 8.65 -17.03
C PRO A 161 -16.17 7.85 -18.33
N GLU A 162 -15.22 7.98 -19.26
CA GLU A 162 -15.22 7.24 -20.52
C GLU A 162 -15.16 5.71 -20.32
N LEU A 163 -14.50 5.25 -19.26
CA LEU A 163 -14.48 3.83 -18.91
C LEU A 163 -15.85 3.38 -18.41
N VAL A 164 -16.56 4.20 -17.64
CA VAL A 164 -17.92 3.90 -17.19
C VAL A 164 -18.85 3.74 -18.38
N ASP A 165 -18.77 4.64 -19.37
CA ASP A 165 -19.58 4.56 -20.59
C ASP A 165 -19.31 3.28 -21.37
N ARG A 166 -18.03 2.89 -21.51
CA ARG A 166 -17.66 1.62 -22.16
C ARG A 166 -18.19 0.40 -21.41
N VAL A 167 -18.04 0.35 -20.09
CA VAL A 167 -18.54 -0.76 -19.26
C VAL A 167 -20.06 -0.85 -19.35
N ALA A 168 -20.75 0.29 -19.28
CA ALA A 168 -22.20 0.38 -19.41
C ALA A 168 -22.68 -0.15 -20.75
N ALA A 169 -22.04 0.25 -21.86
CA ALA A 169 -22.37 -0.24 -23.19
C ALA A 169 -22.09 -1.74 -23.34
N SER A 170 -20.89 -2.21 -22.95
CA SER A 170 -20.47 -3.61 -23.12
C SER A 170 -21.33 -4.59 -22.32
N LEU A 171 -21.82 -4.20 -21.15
CA LEU A 171 -22.63 -5.04 -20.26
C LEU A 171 -24.13 -4.73 -20.34
N THR A 172 -24.55 -3.79 -21.20
CA THR A 172 -25.94 -3.29 -21.28
C THR A 172 -26.49 -2.86 -19.91
N LEU A 173 -25.67 -2.13 -19.14
CA LEU A 173 -25.97 -1.66 -17.80
C LEU A 173 -26.29 -0.16 -17.76
N PRO A 174 -27.12 0.30 -16.80
CA PRO A 174 -27.17 1.72 -16.46
C PRO A 174 -25.78 2.23 -16.02
N PRO A 175 -25.40 3.49 -16.33
CA PRO A 175 -24.09 4.04 -15.94
C PRO A 175 -23.77 3.94 -14.44
N ASP A 176 -24.76 4.13 -13.57
CA ASP A 176 -24.59 3.95 -12.12
C ASP A 176 -24.21 2.50 -11.76
N ALA A 177 -24.82 1.50 -12.41
CA ALA A 177 -24.48 0.11 -12.17
C ALA A 177 -23.06 -0.20 -12.67
N ALA A 178 -22.67 0.32 -13.83
CA ALA A 178 -21.30 0.20 -14.35
C ALA A 178 -20.26 0.82 -13.40
N ALA A 179 -20.53 2.02 -12.87
CA ALA A 179 -19.67 2.65 -11.87
C ALA A 179 -19.57 1.82 -10.58
N LEU A 180 -20.70 1.30 -10.08
CA LEU A 180 -20.71 0.41 -8.92
C LEU A 180 -19.93 -0.89 -9.16
N TYR A 181 -20.03 -1.46 -10.36
CA TYR A 181 -19.30 -2.67 -10.71
C TYR A 181 -17.78 -2.45 -10.68
N LEU A 182 -17.30 -1.36 -11.28
CA LEU A 182 -15.88 -0.98 -11.22
C LEU A 182 -15.40 -0.78 -9.76
N GLN A 183 -16.22 -0.18 -8.90
CA GLN A 183 -15.93 -0.04 -7.47
C GLN A 183 -15.86 -1.40 -6.77
N LEU A 184 -16.80 -2.31 -7.08
CA LEU A 184 -16.80 -3.66 -6.54
C LEU A 184 -15.62 -4.49 -7.02
N LEU A 185 -15.08 -4.26 -8.21
CA LEU A 185 -13.88 -4.95 -8.71
C LEU A 185 -12.59 -4.51 -8.02
N THR A 186 -12.49 -3.22 -7.65
CA THR A 186 -11.19 -2.60 -7.34
C THR A 186 -11.00 -2.12 -5.92
N LEU A 187 -12.05 -1.64 -5.25
CA LEU A 187 -11.89 -1.04 -3.92
C LEU A 187 -11.74 -2.15 -2.88
N GLU A 188 -10.80 -1.98 -1.94
CA GLU A 188 -10.58 -2.94 -0.84
C GLU A 188 -11.85 -3.12 0.00
N ALA A 189 -12.52 -2.02 0.33
CA ALA A 189 -13.69 -2.00 1.21
C ALA A 189 -14.82 -1.09 0.70
N PRO A 190 -15.51 -1.45 -0.40
CA PRO A 190 -16.66 -0.72 -0.93
C PRO A 190 -17.89 -0.94 -0.05
N THR A 191 -17.88 -0.41 1.17
CA THR A 191 -19.05 -0.44 2.05
C THR A 191 -20.19 0.37 1.44
N ASP A 192 -21.45 0.02 1.73
CA ASP A 192 -22.58 0.76 1.14
C ASP A 192 -22.55 2.25 1.52
N ARG A 193 -22.03 2.57 2.73
CA ARG A 193 -21.83 3.96 3.16
C ARG A 193 -20.75 4.63 2.32
N GLY A 194 -19.59 3.99 2.14
CA GLY A 194 -18.49 4.52 1.33
C GLY A 194 -18.93 4.80 -0.10
N VAL A 195 -19.55 3.81 -0.76
CA VAL A 195 -20.11 3.93 -2.11
C VAL A 195 -21.07 5.12 -2.22
N ARG A 196 -21.98 5.29 -1.25
CA ARG A 196 -22.88 6.46 -1.26
C ARG A 196 -22.14 7.78 -1.10
N THR A 197 -21.16 7.84 -0.20
CA THR A 197 -20.34 9.05 0.01
C THR A 197 -19.57 9.41 -1.25
N TRP A 198 -18.81 8.48 -1.82
CA TRP A 198 -17.91 8.78 -2.93
C TRP A 198 -18.67 9.17 -4.21
N ASN A 199 -19.81 8.52 -4.45
CA ASN A 199 -20.63 8.79 -5.64
C ASN A 199 -21.65 9.93 -5.44
N GLY A 200 -21.82 10.46 -4.22
CA GLY A 200 -22.87 11.41 -3.89
C GLY A 200 -24.29 10.83 -4.06
N TRP A 201 -24.46 9.53 -3.81
CA TRP A 201 -25.71 8.83 -4.07
C TRP A 201 -26.64 8.77 -2.85
N THR A 202 -27.94 8.88 -3.12
CA THR A 202 -28.98 8.50 -2.16
C THR A 202 -29.02 6.98 -1.99
N ALA A 203 -29.63 6.51 -0.89
CA ALA A 203 -29.83 5.08 -0.67
C ALA A 203 -30.66 4.42 -1.79
N THR A 204 -31.66 5.12 -2.32
CA THR A 204 -32.51 4.64 -3.42
C THR A 204 -31.73 4.49 -4.72
N ARG A 205 -30.91 5.48 -5.09
CA ARG A 205 -30.07 5.42 -6.29
C ARG A 205 -29.07 4.26 -6.20
N HIS A 206 -28.41 4.12 -5.04
CA HIS A 206 -27.51 3.00 -4.79
C HIS A 206 -28.22 1.64 -4.91
N ARG A 207 -29.42 1.50 -4.33
CA ARG A 207 -30.19 0.25 -4.41
C ARG A 207 -30.55 -0.10 -5.86
N LYS A 208 -30.94 0.88 -6.67
CA LYS A 208 -31.25 0.68 -8.09
C LYS A 208 -30.03 0.16 -8.87
N ALA A 209 -28.85 0.75 -8.64
CA ALA A 209 -27.60 0.29 -9.24
C ALA A 209 -27.24 -1.14 -8.79
N ALA A 210 -27.39 -1.44 -7.50
CA ALA A 210 -27.14 -2.77 -6.96
C ALA A 210 -28.08 -3.83 -7.55
N THR A 211 -29.38 -3.53 -7.66
CA THR A 211 -30.36 -4.42 -8.30
C THR A 211 -29.99 -4.71 -9.75
N ALA A 212 -29.63 -3.69 -10.54
CA ALA A 212 -29.21 -3.89 -11.93
C ALA A 212 -27.99 -4.82 -12.06
N LEU A 213 -27.04 -4.79 -11.12
CA LEU A 213 -25.90 -5.72 -11.12
C LEU A 213 -26.30 -7.16 -10.75
N VAL A 214 -27.25 -7.32 -9.83
CA VAL A 214 -27.77 -8.64 -9.46
C VAL A 214 -28.58 -9.24 -10.61
N ASP A 215 -29.46 -8.45 -11.23
CA ASP A 215 -30.28 -8.90 -12.36
C ASP A 215 -29.41 -9.30 -13.57
N ALA A 216 -28.28 -8.62 -13.77
CA ALA A 216 -27.28 -8.96 -14.79
C ALA A 216 -26.36 -10.15 -14.40
N GLY A 217 -26.51 -10.72 -13.20
CA GLY A 217 -25.69 -11.83 -12.72
C GLY A 217 -24.24 -11.47 -12.40
N LEU A 218 -23.89 -10.19 -12.36
CA LEU A 218 -22.54 -9.68 -12.11
C LEU A 218 -22.23 -9.52 -10.62
N ALA A 219 -23.27 -9.54 -9.79
CA ALA A 219 -23.17 -9.53 -8.34
C ALA A 219 -24.20 -10.47 -7.72
N VAL A 220 -23.91 -10.96 -6.52
CA VAL A 220 -24.82 -11.80 -5.73
C VAL A 220 -25.21 -11.08 -4.43
N PRO A 221 -26.50 -11.09 -4.04
CA PRO A 221 -26.92 -10.65 -2.72
C PRO A 221 -26.47 -11.69 -1.69
N ASP A 222 -25.77 -11.24 -0.65
CA ASP A 222 -25.23 -12.12 0.39
C ASP A 222 -25.03 -11.32 1.69
N LYS A 223 -24.72 -12.01 2.79
CA LYS A 223 -24.33 -11.41 4.06
C LYS A 223 -22.99 -11.95 4.52
N ARG A 224 -21.94 -11.17 4.27
CA ARG A 224 -20.57 -11.52 4.68
C ARG A 224 -20.12 -10.69 5.89
N SER A 225 -19.52 -11.37 6.87
CA SER A 225 -19.07 -10.74 8.10
C SER A 225 -18.11 -9.59 7.81
N ARG A 226 -18.26 -8.47 8.54
CA ARG A 226 -17.41 -7.26 8.45
C ARG A 226 -17.38 -6.56 7.08
N ALA A 227 -18.12 -7.02 6.07
CA ALA A 227 -18.12 -6.42 4.73
C ALA A 227 -18.91 -5.10 4.62
N ARG A 228 -19.95 -4.93 5.47
CA ARG A 228 -20.80 -3.72 5.54
C ARG A 228 -21.39 -3.30 4.17
N ARG A 229 -21.72 -4.29 3.34
CA ARG A 229 -22.41 -4.13 2.06
C ARG A 229 -23.36 -5.30 1.80
N GLY A 230 -24.33 -5.09 0.92
CA GLY A 230 -25.38 -6.08 0.61
C GLY A 230 -25.15 -6.91 -0.65
N ILE A 231 -24.21 -6.54 -1.51
CA ILE A 231 -23.90 -7.28 -2.75
C ILE A 231 -22.40 -7.53 -2.91
N PHE A 232 -22.06 -8.61 -3.61
CA PHE A 232 -20.70 -9.13 -3.71
C PHE A 232 -20.42 -9.62 -5.12
N LEU A 233 -19.15 -9.61 -5.53
CA LEU A 233 -18.77 -10.30 -6.76
C LEU A 233 -19.00 -11.81 -6.57
N PRO A 234 -19.38 -12.54 -7.62
CA PRO A 234 -19.48 -13.99 -7.55
C PRO A 234 -18.12 -14.62 -7.22
N GLY A 235 -18.16 -15.79 -6.58
CA GLY A 235 -16.98 -16.58 -6.24
C GLY A 235 -16.59 -16.56 -4.76
N PRO A 236 -15.44 -17.20 -4.44
CA PRO A 236 -15.06 -17.51 -3.06
C PRO A 236 -14.64 -16.27 -2.25
N TRP A 237 -14.88 -16.34 -0.95
CA TRP A 237 -14.57 -15.29 0.01
C TRP A 237 -13.23 -15.52 0.72
N ALA A 238 -12.45 -14.44 0.89
CA ALA A 238 -11.23 -14.40 1.66
C ALA A 238 -11.47 -13.67 2.98
N GLU A 239 -11.25 -14.37 4.10
CA GLU A 239 -11.49 -13.86 5.45
C GLU A 239 -10.34 -12.97 5.93
N ALA A 240 -10.61 -12.11 6.90
CA ALA A 240 -9.60 -11.28 7.56
C ALA A 240 -9.73 -11.38 9.09
N ASP A 241 -8.68 -11.88 9.74
CA ASP A 241 -8.65 -12.19 11.17
C ASP A 241 -8.02 -11.08 12.03
N ARG A 242 -7.31 -10.14 11.41
CA ARG A 242 -6.60 -9.05 12.11
C ARG A 242 -7.29 -7.68 11.98
N PRO A 243 -7.12 -6.79 12.98
CA PRO A 243 -7.54 -5.39 12.85
C PRO A 243 -6.87 -4.71 11.66
N GLY A 244 -7.64 -3.87 10.97
CA GLY A 244 -7.18 -3.12 9.81
C GLY A 244 -7.24 -3.88 8.47
N PHE A 245 -7.34 -5.20 8.46
CA PHE A 245 -7.51 -5.96 7.21
C PHE A 245 -9.00 -6.11 6.86
N HIS A 246 -9.29 -6.10 5.56
CA HIS A 246 -10.67 -6.15 5.03
C HIS A 246 -10.91 -7.48 4.33
N PRO A 247 -11.94 -8.24 4.72
CA PRO A 247 -12.32 -9.45 4.00
C PRO A 247 -12.94 -9.05 2.64
N MET A 248 -12.65 -9.83 1.61
CA MET A 248 -13.07 -9.53 0.24
C MET A 248 -13.14 -10.79 -0.63
N GLU A 249 -13.64 -10.66 -1.85
CA GLU A 249 -13.66 -11.76 -2.82
C GLU A 249 -12.23 -12.16 -3.20
N THR A 250 -11.98 -13.47 -3.31
CA THR A 250 -10.63 -14.02 -3.60
C THR A 250 -10.08 -13.46 -4.91
N TRP A 251 -10.94 -13.32 -5.93
CA TRP A 251 -10.57 -12.71 -7.21
C TRP A 251 -10.00 -11.30 -7.01
N LYS A 252 -10.68 -10.47 -6.20
CA LYS A 252 -10.24 -9.11 -5.89
C LYS A 252 -8.94 -9.11 -5.12
N ALA A 253 -8.80 -9.98 -4.11
CA ALA A 253 -7.57 -10.06 -3.35
C ALA A 253 -6.36 -10.35 -4.26
N ILE A 254 -6.50 -11.32 -5.17
CA ILE A 254 -5.46 -11.67 -6.16
C ILE A 254 -5.21 -10.51 -7.12
N PHE A 255 -6.27 -9.87 -7.63
CA PHE A 255 -6.18 -8.70 -8.50
C PHE A 255 -5.38 -7.55 -7.86
N LEU A 256 -5.61 -7.30 -6.58
CA LEU A 256 -4.92 -6.28 -5.78
C LEU A 256 -3.52 -6.69 -5.30
N GLY A 257 -3.03 -7.86 -5.71
CA GLY A 257 -1.72 -8.39 -5.31
C GLY A 257 -1.64 -8.81 -3.84
N ILE A 258 -2.79 -9.01 -3.18
CA ILE A 258 -2.85 -9.47 -1.79
C ILE A 258 -2.56 -10.98 -1.78
N ARG A 259 -1.43 -11.34 -1.16
CA ARG A 259 -1.11 -12.75 -0.91
C ARG A 259 -2.10 -13.32 0.10
N LEU A 260 -2.68 -14.48 -0.21
CA LEU A 260 -3.53 -15.20 0.72
C LEU A 260 -2.72 -16.20 1.51
N GLY A 261 -2.99 -16.28 2.82
CA GLY A 261 -2.46 -17.32 3.69
C GLY A 261 -3.23 -18.64 3.55
N PRO A 262 -2.90 -19.62 4.40
CA PRO A 262 -3.67 -20.86 4.49
C PRO A 262 -5.17 -20.57 4.69
N LYS A 263 -6.04 -21.39 4.08
CA LYS A 263 -7.50 -21.23 4.13
C LYS A 263 -8.04 -19.89 3.57
N ARG A 264 -7.30 -19.23 2.68
CA ARG A 264 -7.69 -17.95 2.02
C ARG A 264 -7.80 -16.77 2.99
N THR A 265 -7.00 -16.75 4.05
CA THR A 265 -6.98 -15.62 4.99
C THR A 265 -6.08 -14.48 4.50
N ILE A 266 -6.54 -13.25 4.65
CA ILE A 266 -5.80 -12.03 4.33
C ILE A 266 -4.96 -11.61 5.53
N HIS A 267 -3.65 -11.67 5.37
CA HIS A 267 -2.67 -11.20 6.37
C HIS A 267 -1.79 -10.05 5.87
N TYR A 268 -1.95 -9.66 4.60
CA TYR A 268 -1.11 -8.67 3.92
C TYR A 268 -1.99 -7.52 3.38
N ARG A 269 -1.45 -6.30 3.42
CA ARG A 269 -2.11 -5.13 2.85
C ARG A 269 -1.94 -5.14 1.34
N ALA A 270 -2.89 -4.56 0.61
CA ALA A 270 -2.67 -4.29 -0.81
C ALA A 270 -1.47 -3.34 -0.96
N THR A 271 -0.58 -3.69 -1.89
CA THR A 271 0.52 -2.81 -2.29
C THR A 271 0.20 -2.31 -3.69
N PHE A 272 -0.43 -1.14 -3.79
CA PHE A 272 -0.91 -0.61 -5.06
C PHE A 272 0.22 -0.06 -5.92
N ASP A 273 0.71 -0.75 -6.93
CA ASP A 273 1.62 -0.17 -7.92
C ASP A 273 0.95 0.79 -8.91
N ARG A 274 -0.37 1.00 -8.77
CA ARG A 274 -1.25 1.74 -9.68
C ARG A 274 -2.21 2.66 -8.95
N THR A 275 -2.54 3.78 -9.58
CA THR A 275 -3.59 4.73 -9.16
C THR A 275 -4.98 4.10 -9.31
N LEU A 276 -6.00 4.66 -8.64
CA LEU A 276 -7.38 4.16 -8.76
C LEU A 276 -7.91 4.16 -10.21
N PRO A 277 -7.72 5.22 -11.04
CA PRO A 277 -8.03 5.19 -12.47
C PRO A 277 -7.39 4.02 -13.23
N GLU A 278 -6.11 3.75 -12.97
CA GLU A 278 -5.39 2.63 -13.59
C GLU A 278 -5.94 1.27 -13.09
N LEU A 279 -6.32 1.17 -11.82
CA LEU A 279 -6.93 -0.05 -11.26
C LEU A 279 -8.32 -0.32 -11.86
N PHE A 280 -9.17 0.71 -12.04
CA PHE A 280 -10.45 0.53 -12.73
C PHE A 280 -10.25 0.02 -14.15
N THR A 281 -9.28 0.61 -14.86
CA THR A 281 -8.97 0.22 -16.23
C THR A 281 -8.44 -1.21 -16.32
N ASP A 282 -7.48 -1.60 -15.47
CA ASP A 282 -6.94 -2.98 -15.48
C ASP A 282 -7.97 -4.02 -15.06
N ALA A 283 -8.82 -3.70 -14.07
CA ALA A 283 -9.89 -4.59 -13.65
C ALA A 283 -10.85 -4.88 -14.81
N TRP A 284 -11.25 -3.85 -15.55
CA TRP A 284 -12.12 -4.02 -16.69
C TRP A 284 -11.45 -4.81 -17.83
N GLN A 285 -10.19 -4.50 -18.16
CA GLN A 285 -9.45 -5.25 -19.18
C GLN A 285 -9.34 -6.75 -18.87
N ARG A 286 -9.22 -7.12 -17.59
CA ARG A 286 -9.25 -8.53 -17.17
C ARG A 286 -10.62 -9.16 -17.37
N VAL A 287 -11.69 -8.45 -17.02
CA VAL A 287 -13.07 -8.91 -17.25
C VAL A 287 -13.32 -9.11 -18.75
N GLU A 288 -12.93 -8.17 -19.61
CA GLU A 288 -13.06 -8.28 -21.07
C GLU A 288 -12.30 -9.47 -21.65
N ARG A 289 -11.17 -9.85 -21.05
CA ARG A 289 -10.38 -11.04 -21.44
C ARG A 289 -10.95 -12.36 -20.90
N GLY A 290 -12.12 -12.34 -20.26
CA GLY A 290 -12.72 -13.53 -19.66
C GLY A 290 -12.08 -13.94 -18.33
N HIS A 291 -11.28 -13.07 -17.71
CA HIS A 291 -10.69 -13.27 -16.39
C HIS A 291 -11.43 -12.49 -15.31
N GLY A 292 -12.74 -12.32 -15.45
CA GLY A 292 -13.59 -11.68 -14.47
C GLY A 292 -13.86 -12.55 -13.23
N PRO A 293 -14.54 -11.99 -12.21
CA PRO A 293 -14.99 -12.76 -11.04
C PRO A 293 -15.98 -13.86 -11.46
N GLY A 294 -15.76 -15.08 -10.96
CA GLY A 294 -16.55 -16.28 -11.29
C GLY A 294 -15.80 -17.53 -10.88
#